data_AF-A0A2Z5ZMF3-F1
#
_entry.id   AF-A0A2Z5ZMF3-F1
#
_cell.length_a   1.000
_cell.length_b   1.000
_cell.length_c   1.000
_cell.angle_alpha   90.00
_cell.angle_beta   90.00
_cell.angle_gamma   90.00
#
_symmetry.space_group_name_H-M   'P 1'
#
loop_
_entity.id
_entity.type
_entity.pdbx_description
1 polymer ?
#
loop_
_entity_poly.entity_id
_entity_poly.type
_entity_poly.pdbx_seq_one_letter_code
_entity_poly.pdbx_strand_id
1 'polypeptide(L)'
;MIDPIFKAVNQIYATHLVDDLRALSDCMKAIRAEGAKTDNEALEIIGILENLERKAKHAQALMRTELANQMLEDGVTGMQSQNWKATLAEAARTAIITDEKALKSAMPELWAPQPDKLNKTELNKLARKGDVPGVSLSNGGAPVLRVSAKKGE
;
A
#
# COMPACT_ATOMS: atom_id res chain seq x y z
N MET A 1 -27.60 -11.55 -4.26
CA MET A 1 -26.19 -11.41 -4.70
C MET A 1 -25.35 -11.30 -3.42
N ILE A 2 -24.24 -12.04 -3.30
CA ILE A 2 -23.36 -11.91 -2.12
C ILE A 2 -22.61 -10.59 -2.24
N ASP A 3 -22.55 -9.82 -1.15
CA ASP A 3 -21.81 -8.55 -1.05
C ASP A 3 -20.35 -8.75 -1.54
N PRO A 4 -19.89 -8.01 -2.56
CA PRO A 4 -18.54 -8.14 -3.12
C PRO A 4 -17.43 -7.90 -2.08
N ILE A 5 -17.61 -6.92 -1.20
CA ILE A 5 -16.66 -6.60 -0.14
C ILE A 5 -16.62 -7.73 0.88
N PHE A 6 -17.78 -8.26 1.28
CA PHE A 6 -17.81 -9.42 2.19
C PHE A 6 -17.08 -10.64 1.59
N LYS A 7 -17.29 -10.91 0.30
CA LYS A 7 -16.58 -12.00 -0.41
C LYS A 7 -15.07 -11.75 -0.41
N ALA A 8 -14.63 -10.55 -0.75
CA ALA A 8 -13.21 -10.19 -0.80
C ALA A 8 -12.55 -10.31 0.59
N VAL A 9 -13.19 -9.81 1.65
CA VAL A 9 -12.66 -9.89 3.03
C VAL A 9 -12.41 -11.35 3.43
N ASN A 10 -13.39 -12.22 3.20
CA ASN A 10 -13.26 -13.63 3.52
C ASN A 10 -12.15 -14.32 2.71
N GLN A 11 -12.07 -14.04 1.41
CA GLN A 11 -11.04 -14.62 0.56
C GLN A 11 -9.63 -14.19 0.99
N ILE A 12 -9.43 -12.90 1.29
CA ILE A 12 -8.14 -12.38 1.72
C ILE A 12 -7.73 -12.94 3.08
N TYR A 13 -8.67 -13.02 4.03
CA TYR A 13 -8.42 -13.66 5.32
C TYR A 13 -7.97 -15.11 5.13
N ALA A 14 -8.74 -15.89 4.37
CA ALA A 14 -8.46 -17.30 4.13
C ALA A 14 -7.15 -17.55 3.37
N THR A 15 -6.79 -16.67 2.43
CA THR A 15 -5.61 -16.87 1.57
C THR A 15 -4.32 -16.37 2.21
N HIS A 16 -4.38 -15.27 2.99
CA HIS A 16 -3.17 -14.55 3.39
C HIS A 16 -2.94 -14.48 4.90
N LEU A 17 -3.98 -14.65 5.74
CA LEU A 17 -3.87 -14.34 7.17
C LEU A 17 -4.10 -15.55 8.07
N VAL A 18 -5.04 -16.42 7.72
CA VAL A 18 -5.54 -17.46 8.63
C VAL A 18 -4.45 -18.41 9.12
N ASP A 19 -3.53 -18.82 8.26
CA ASP A 19 -2.51 -19.81 8.61
C ASP A 19 -1.47 -19.25 9.57
N ASP A 20 -0.99 -18.02 9.35
CA ASP A 20 -0.02 -17.38 10.24
C ASP A 20 -0.66 -17.02 11.59
N LEU A 21 -1.93 -16.61 11.60
CA LEU A 21 -2.67 -16.35 12.84
C LEU A 21 -2.87 -17.63 13.66
N ARG A 22 -3.11 -18.76 13.00
CA ARG A 22 -3.19 -20.08 13.66
C ARG A 22 -1.83 -20.51 14.19
N ALA A 23 -0.78 -20.42 13.37
CA ALA A 23 0.58 -20.74 13.77
C ALA A 23 1.02 -19.92 14.99
N LEU A 24 0.73 -18.61 15.00
CA LEU A 24 0.98 -17.76 16.16
C LEU A 24 0.23 -18.24 17.41
N SER A 25 -1.05 -18.58 17.27
CA SER A 25 -1.84 -19.11 18.39
C SER A 25 -1.25 -20.41 18.94
N ASP A 26 -0.75 -21.28 18.07
CA ASP A 26 -0.20 -22.58 18.46
C ASP A 26 1.17 -22.44 19.14
N CYS A 27 2.08 -21.60 18.63
CA CYS A 27 3.32 -21.25 19.34
C CYS A 27 3.06 -20.62 20.71
N MET A 28 2.06 -19.74 20.81
CA MET A 28 1.66 -19.15 22.09
C MET A 28 1.12 -20.19 23.08
N LYS A 29 0.54 -21.30 22.62
CA LYS A 29 0.18 -22.43 23.52
C LYS A 29 1.42 -23.23 23.88
N ALA A 30 2.27 -23.54 22.90
CA ALA A 30 3.48 -24.36 23.07
C ALA A 30 4.46 -23.73 24.07
N ILE A 31 4.69 -22.41 24.00
CA ILE A 31 5.60 -21.71 24.93
C ILE A 31 5.14 -21.74 26.39
N ARG A 32 3.84 -21.99 26.64
CA ARG A 32 3.26 -22.10 27.99
C ARG A 32 3.22 -23.54 28.52
N ALA A 33 3.61 -24.52 27.70
CA ALA A 33 3.62 -25.91 28.11
C ALA A 33 4.76 -26.20 29.11
N GLU A 34 4.57 -27.22 29.93
CA GLU A 34 5.62 -27.70 30.84
C GLU A 34 6.81 -28.25 30.03
N GLY A 35 8.03 -27.82 30.40
CA GLY A 35 9.25 -28.22 29.68
C GLY A 35 9.42 -27.55 28.31
N ALA A 36 8.68 -26.49 28.01
CA ALA A 36 8.77 -25.79 26.73
C ALA A 36 10.20 -25.28 26.46
N LYS A 37 10.64 -25.42 25.20
CA LYS A 37 11.88 -24.80 24.71
C LYS A 37 11.60 -23.35 24.32
N THR A 38 11.53 -22.49 25.33
CA THR A 38 11.09 -21.09 25.18
C THR A 38 11.87 -20.32 24.12
N ASP A 39 13.17 -20.56 23.98
CA ASP A 39 14.00 -19.88 22.98
C ASP A 39 13.64 -20.28 21.55
N ASN A 40 13.32 -21.56 21.33
CA ASN A 40 12.87 -22.04 20.03
C ASN A 40 11.50 -21.47 19.68
N GLU A 41 10.55 -21.48 20.62
CA GLU A 41 9.23 -20.91 20.39
C GLU A 41 9.30 -19.39 20.16
N ALA A 42 10.20 -18.68 20.84
CA ALA A 42 10.44 -17.27 20.60
C ALA A 42 10.96 -17.00 19.18
N LEU A 43 11.87 -17.84 18.67
CA LEU A 43 12.37 -17.74 17.29
C LEU A 43 11.24 -17.99 16.26
N GLU A 44 10.42 -19.01 16.48
CA GLU A 44 9.26 -19.29 15.61
C GLU A 44 8.26 -18.12 15.61
N ILE A 45 7.96 -17.56 16.79
CA ILE A 45 7.07 -16.40 16.91
C ILE A 45 7.63 -15.20 16.12
N ILE A 46 8.92 -14.92 16.19
CA ILE A 46 9.55 -13.84 15.40
C ILE A 46 9.31 -14.06 13.90
N GLY A 47 9.62 -15.26 13.39
CA GLY A 47 9.44 -15.58 11.97
C GLY A 47 7.98 -15.48 11.51
N ILE A 48 7.03 -15.94 12.35
CA ILE A 48 5.60 -15.83 12.08
C ILE A 48 5.17 -14.36 12.03
N LEU A 49 5.63 -13.53 12.96
CA LEU A 49 5.28 -12.10 12.99
C LEU A 49 5.84 -11.34 11.77
N GLU A 50 7.07 -11.64 11.34
CA GLU A 50 7.66 -11.05 10.13
C GLU A 50 6.86 -11.44 8.86
N ASN A 51 6.41 -12.69 8.78
CA ASN A 51 5.55 -13.16 7.70
C ASN A 51 4.17 -12.49 7.74
N LEU A 52 3.57 -12.41 8.93
CA LEU A 52 2.27 -11.78 9.15
C LEU A 52 2.32 -10.29 8.79
N GLU A 53 3.38 -9.57 9.14
CA GLU A 53 3.56 -8.16 8.74
C GLU A 53 3.50 -8.01 7.21
N ARG A 54 4.27 -8.84 6.49
CA ARG A 54 4.32 -8.81 5.03
C ARG A 54 2.98 -9.15 4.40
N LYS A 55 2.33 -10.23 4.87
CA LYS A 55 1.03 -10.68 4.34
C LYS A 55 -0.10 -9.73 4.72
N ALA A 56 -0.10 -9.15 5.93
CA ALA A 56 -1.05 -8.14 6.35
C ALA A 56 -0.93 -6.87 5.50
N LYS A 57 0.28 -6.42 5.18
CA LYS A 57 0.50 -5.29 4.26
C LYS A 57 -0.06 -5.58 2.86
N HIS A 58 0.14 -6.79 2.36
CA HIS A 58 -0.42 -7.21 1.08
C HIS A 58 -1.96 -7.29 1.10
N ALA A 59 -2.51 -7.96 2.11
CA ALA A 59 -3.95 -8.04 2.36
C ALA A 59 -4.60 -6.66 2.47
N GLN A 60 -3.96 -5.73 3.17
CA GLN A 60 -4.38 -4.34 3.25
C GLN A 60 -4.41 -3.67 1.87
N ALA A 61 -3.37 -3.84 1.04
CA ALA A 61 -3.32 -3.26 -0.29
C ALA A 61 -4.47 -3.76 -1.18
N LEU A 62 -4.73 -5.07 -1.16
CA LEU A 62 -5.83 -5.68 -1.88
C LEU A 62 -7.20 -5.18 -1.38
N MET A 63 -7.43 -5.14 -0.06
CA MET A 63 -8.66 -4.60 0.53
C MET A 63 -8.90 -3.13 0.14
N ARG A 64 -7.85 -2.32 0.06
CA ARG A 64 -7.96 -0.92 -0.38
C ARG A 64 -8.41 -0.82 -1.83
N THR A 65 -7.90 -1.69 -2.70
CA THR A 65 -8.30 -1.75 -4.11
C THR A 65 -9.78 -2.15 -4.24
N GLU A 66 -10.19 -3.22 -3.57
CA GLU A 66 -11.58 -3.70 -3.62
C GLU A 66 -12.56 -2.63 -3.09
N LEU A 67 -12.23 -2.01 -1.95
CA LEU A 67 -13.06 -0.95 -1.40
C LEU A 67 -13.09 0.30 -2.30
N ALA A 68 -11.98 0.65 -2.96
CA ALA A 68 -11.97 1.75 -3.93
C ALA A 68 -12.87 1.46 -5.13
N ASN A 69 -12.81 0.24 -5.67
CA ASN A 69 -13.63 -0.19 -6.80
C ASN A 69 -15.12 -0.14 -6.45
N GLN A 70 -15.50 -0.70 -5.29
CA GLN A 70 -16.88 -0.65 -4.83
C GLN A 70 -17.38 0.79 -4.63
N MET A 71 -16.57 1.66 -4.01
CA MET A 71 -16.92 3.07 -3.86
C MET A 71 -17.10 3.78 -5.21
N LEU A 72 -16.30 3.44 -6.22
CA LEU A 72 -16.45 3.97 -7.58
C LEU A 72 -17.74 3.47 -8.25
N GLU A 73 -18.02 2.18 -8.14
CA GLU A 73 -19.25 1.56 -8.68
C GLU A 73 -20.51 2.15 -8.05
N ASP A 74 -20.47 2.40 -6.74
CA ASP A 74 -21.60 2.97 -5.99
C ASP A 74 -21.70 4.50 -6.12
N GLY A 75 -20.73 5.17 -6.77
CA GLY A 75 -20.68 6.63 -6.86
C GLY A 75 -20.39 7.35 -5.54
N VAL A 76 -19.81 6.65 -4.56
CA VAL A 76 -19.49 7.17 -3.22
C VAL A 76 -18.08 7.72 -3.19
N THR A 77 -17.91 9.01 -2.90
CA THR A 77 -16.59 9.65 -2.82
C THR A 77 -15.96 9.60 -1.43
N GLY A 78 -16.76 9.32 -0.40
CA GLY A 78 -16.29 9.21 0.98
C GLY A 78 -17.23 8.41 1.87
N MET A 79 -16.65 7.70 2.84
CA MET A 79 -17.37 6.92 3.83
C MET A 79 -16.66 6.94 5.18
N GLN A 80 -17.36 6.53 6.23
CA GLN A 80 -16.80 6.48 7.57
C GLN A 80 -17.30 5.29 8.37
N SER A 81 -16.43 4.74 9.21
CA SER A 81 -16.77 3.78 10.26
C SER A 81 -16.72 4.48 11.63
N GLN A 82 -16.76 3.70 12.70
CA GLN A 82 -16.64 4.22 14.06
C GLN A 82 -15.32 5.00 14.26
N ASN A 83 -14.20 4.46 13.79
CA ASN A 83 -12.86 4.99 14.10
C ASN A 83 -12.13 5.55 12.87
N TRP A 84 -12.60 5.24 11.66
CA TRP A 84 -11.89 5.53 10.42
C TRP A 84 -12.76 6.29 9.43
N LYS A 85 -12.13 7.09 8.58
CA LYS A 85 -12.74 7.66 7.38
C LYS A 85 -11.95 7.26 6.15
N ALA A 86 -12.67 7.04 5.06
CA ALA A 86 -12.11 6.73 3.76
C ALA A 86 -12.64 7.70 2.71
N THR A 87 -11.79 8.14 1.79
CA THR A 87 -12.17 9.01 0.67
C THR A 87 -11.48 8.54 -0.59
N LEU A 88 -12.18 8.58 -1.72
CA LEU A 88 -11.55 8.47 -3.02
C LEU A 88 -10.85 9.78 -3.33
N ALA A 89 -9.54 9.72 -3.53
CA ALA A 89 -8.76 10.86 -3.97
C ALA A 89 -8.29 10.61 -5.41
N GLU A 90 -8.21 11.67 -6.21
CA GLU A 90 -7.53 11.60 -7.49
C GLU A 90 -6.12 11.04 -7.31
N ALA A 91 -5.74 10.10 -8.17
CA ALA A 91 -4.38 9.59 -8.19
C ALA A 91 -3.43 10.74 -8.54
N ALA A 92 -2.34 10.84 -7.79
CA ALA A 92 -1.35 11.87 -8.06
C ALA A 92 -0.77 11.65 -9.47
N ARG A 93 -0.83 12.69 -10.30
CA ARG A 93 -0.17 12.68 -11.61
C ARG A 93 1.34 12.53 -11.43
N THR A 94 1.96 11.68 -12.25
CA THR A 94 3.39 11.36 -12.18
C THR A 94 4.06 11.62 -13.51
N ALA A 95 5.29 12.09 -13.47
CA ALA A 95 6.14 12.27 -14.64
C ALA A 95 6.45 10.93 -15.30
N ILE A 96 6.24 10.86 -16.61
CA ILE A 96 6.61 9.78 -17.52
C ILE A 96 7.72 10.33 -18.41
N ILE A 97 8.91 9.72 -18.33
CA ILE A 97 10.04 10.11 -19.17
C ILE A 97 9.79 9.56 -20.58
N THR A 98 9.62 10.44 -21.54
CA THR A 98 9.41 10.10 -22.96
C THR A 98 10.70 10.22 -23.77
N ASP A 99 11.61 11.11 -23.35
CA ASP A 99 12.95 11.26 -23.92
C ASP A 99 13.94 11.64 -22.82
N GLU A 100 14.74 10.66 -22.37
CA GLU A 100 15.73 10.88 -21.33
C GLU A 100 16.88 11.79 -21.78
N LYS A 101 17.27 11.76 -23.06
CA LYS A 101 18.37 12.58 -23.56
C LYS A 101 17.98 14.06 -23.58
N ALA A 102 16.76 14.35 -24.04
CA ALA A 102 16.21 15.70 -23.98
C ALA A 102 16.11 16.21 -22.53
N LEU A 103 15.63 15.36 -21.61
CA LEU A 103 15.55 15.70 -20.18
C LEU A 103 16.92 15.97 -19.57
N LYS A 104 17.93 15.13 -19.87
CA LYS A 104 19.29 15.27 -19.32
C LYS A 104 20.02 16.49 -19.87
N SER A 105 19.74 16.86 -21.12
CA SER A 105 20.27 18.09 -21.72
C SER A 105 19.61 19.35 -21.17
N ALA A 106 18.30 19.30 -20.88
CA ALA A 106 17.55 20.46 -20.42
C ALA A 106 17.69 20.72 -18.92
N MET A 107 17.78 19.66 -18.11
CA MET A 107 17.75 19.73 -16.64
C MET A 107 18.79 18.79 -16.00
N PRO A 108 20.09 18.96 -16.27
CA PRO A 108 21.14 18.08 -15.73
C PRO A 108 21.18 18.03 -14.19
N GLU A 109 20.70 19.08 -13.51
CA GLU A 109 20.59 19.18 -12.05
C GLU A 109 19.64 18.15 -11.41
N LEU A 110 18.76 17.52 -12.21
CA LEU A 110 17.92 16.43 -11.73
C LEU A 110 18.70 15.13 -11.48
N TRP A 111 19.94 15.03 -11.96
CA TRP A 111 20.82 13.91 -11.70
C TRP A 111 21.74 14.24 -10.52
N ALA A 112 21.69 13.40 -9.48
CA ALA A 112 22.62 13.53 -8.36
C ALA A 112 24.06 13.29 -8.84
N PRO A 113 25.06 14.00 -8.29
CA PRO A 113 26.44 13.94 -8.80
C PRO A 113 27.05 12.54 -8.79
N GLN A 114 26.69 11.67 -7.83
CA GLN A 114 26.80 10.20 -7.90
C GLN A 114 25.91 9.55 -6.83
N PRO A 115 25.24 8.42 -7.08
CA PRO A 115 25.04 7.78 -8.39
C PRO A 115 24.17 8.66 -9.32
N ASP A 116 24.25 8.41 -10.63
CA ASP A 116 23.55 9.08 -11.73
C ASP A 116 22.03 8.80 -11.69
N LYS A 117 21.44 8.98 -10.51
CA LYS A 117 20.07 8.64 -10.15
C LYS A 117 19.24 9.89 -10.29
N LEU A 118 18.27 9.81 -11.19
CA LEU A 118 17.26 10.84 -11.37
C LEU A 118 16.49 11.10 -10.06
N ASN A 119 16.43 12.36 -9.66
CA ASN A 119 15.59 12.83 -8.58
C ASN A 119 14.12 12.86 -9.03
N LYS A 120 13.46 11.71 -8.93
CA LYS A 120 12.04 11.55 -9.28
C LYS A 120 11.12 12.49 -8.50
N THR A 121 11.47 12.86 -7.28
CA THR A 121 10.66 13.76 -6.46
C THR A 121 10.63 15.17 -7.05
N GLU A 122 11.80 15.73 -7.37
CA GLU A 122 11.88 17.06 -7.97
C GLU A 122 11.33 17.05 -9.40
N LEU A 123 11.59 15.99 -10.18
CA LEU A 123 11.01 15.84 -11.51
C LEU A 123 9.46 15.86 -11.46
N ASN A 124 8.84 15.10 -10.57
CA ASN A 124 7.38 15.09 -10.42
C ASN A 124 6.83 16.47 -10.00
N LYS A 125 7.57 17.22 -9.19
CA LYS A 125 7.19 18.57 -8.76
C LYS A 125 7.26 19.56 -9.92
N LEU A 126 8.30 19.49 -10.75
CA LEU A 126 8.47 20.33 -11.93
C LEU A 126 7.41 20.01 -13.00
N ALA A 127 7.23 18.74 -13.32
CA ALA A 127 6.25 18.29 -14.32
C ALA A 127 4.79 18.62 -13.93
N ARG A 128 4.48 18.78 -12.64
CA ARG A 128 3.16 19.23 -12.18
C ARG A 128 2.97 20.75 -12.28
N LYS A 129 4.06 21.52 -12.33
CA LYS A 129 4.03 22.98 -12.42
C LYS A 129 4.02 23.50 -13.86
N GLY A 130 4.54 22.71 -14.80
CA GLY A 130 4.57 23.07 -16.21
C GLY A 130 5.27 22.00 -17.06
N ASP A 131 5.43 22.31 -18.34
CA ASP A 131 6.05 21.42 -19.31
C ASP A 131 7.54 21.24 -19.02
N VAL A 132 7.98 19.98 -19.04
CA VAL A 132 9.39 19.59 -18.86
C VAL A 132 9.83 18.86 -20.13
N PRO A 133 10.90 19.28 -20.82
CA PRO A 133 11.39 18.62 -22.03
C PRO A 133 11.66 17.13 -21.82
N GLY A 134 11.18 16.30 -22.75
CA GLY A 134 11.35 14.85 -22.68
C GLY A 134 10.52 14.16 -21.60
N VAL A 135 9.53 14.85 -21.04
CA VAL A 135 8.65 14.34 -19.98
C VAL A 135 7.19 14.65 -20.32
N SER A 136 6.33 13.66 -20.13
CA SER A 136 4.88 13.85 -20.12
C SER A 136 4.34 13.64 -18.71
N LEU A 137 3.22 14.28 -18.40
CA LEU A 137 2.55 14.09 -17.11
C LEU A 137 1.45 13.03 -17.28
N SER A 138 1.45 11.99 -16.44
CA SER A 138 0.36 11.01 -16.46
C SER A 138 -0.97 11.67 -16.12
N ASN A 139 -2.07 11.09 -16.60
CA ASN A 139 -3.41 11.58 -16.30
C ASN A 139 -3.81 11.44 -14.82
N GLY A 140 -2.98 10.76 -14.01
CA GLY A 140 -3.36 10.30 -12.68
C GLY A 140 -4.33 9.14 -12.88
N GLY A 141 -3.86 7.91 -12.64
CA GLY A 141 -4.62 6.70 -12.89
C GLY A 141 -5.92 6.58 -12.07
N ALA A 142 -6.41 5.36 -11.88
CA ALA A 142 -7.63 5.13 -11.11
C ALA A 142 -7.57 5.81 -9.72
N PRO A 143 -8.67 6.44 -9.26
CA PRO A 143 -8.73 7.07 -7.95
C PRO A 143 -8.23 6.14 -6.85
N VAL A 144 -7.45 6.69 -5.92
CA VAL A 144 -6.82 5.93 -4.85
C VAL A 144 -7.60 6.16 -3.57
N LEU A 145 -7.93 5.07 -2.88
CA LEU A 145 -8.50 5.14 -1.54
C LEU A 145 -7.50 5.78 -0.58
N ARG A 146 -7.89 6.85 0.11
CA ARG A 146 -7.20 7.37 1.30
C ARG A 146 -7.97 6.98 2.54
N VAL A 147 -7.28 6.43 3.53
CA VAL A 147 -7.86 6.02 4.81
C VAL A 147 -7.12 6.75 5.91
N SER A 148 -7.86 7.34 6.85
CA SER A 148 -7.29 8.07 7.99
C SER A 148 -8.16 7.85 9.23
N ALA A 149 -7.54 7.93 10.41
CA ALA A 149 -8.29 7.95 11.65
C ALA A 149 -9.23 9.15 11.67
N LYS A 150 -10.40 9.00 12.28
CA LYS A 150 -11.21 10.16 12.65
C LYS A 150 -10.43 11.00 13.64
N LYS A 151 -10.33 12.30 13.39
CA LYS A 151 -9.94 13.23 14.44
C LYS A 151 -11.07 13.21 15.45
N GLY A 152 -10.76 13.03 16.74
CA GLY A 152 -11.77 13.05 17.80
C GLY A 152 -12.62 14.30 17.65
N GLU A 153 -13.94 14.10 17.65
CA GLU A 153 -14.89 15.16 17.95
C GLU A 153 -14.81 15.50 19.45
#